data_AF-A0A956Z3W7-F1
#
_entry.id   AF-A0A956Z3W7-F1
#
_cell.length_a   1.000
_cell.length_b   1.000
_cell.length_c   1.000
_cell.angle_alpha   90.00
_cell.angle_beta   90.00
_cell.angle_gamma   90.00
#
_symmetry.space_group_name_H-M   'P 1'
#
loop_
_entity.id
_entity.type
_entity.pdbx_description
1 polymer ?
#
loop_
_entity_poly.entity_id
_entity_poly.type
_entity_poly.pdbx_seq_one_letter_code
_entity_poly.pdbx_strand_id
1 'polypeptide(L)'
;MAMELLAAPYLTSDNGGFYTEAEAARARANHLTSLIRFWCYMAVVDGFQHWVYTHIEDAKDADKCDAKWTELWKRFMPVEDWTGFEAELGAYWHRQLHIFELPFYYVEYGLAQLGAVQIWRNSRSDQAGAVASYRSALALGGTVTIPELFAAAGAKFAFDEATLTDAVSLIEETLETLDAN
;
A
#
# COMPACT_ATOMS: atom_id res chain seq x y z
N MET A 1 -6.69 -5.76 -0.69
CA MET A 1 -5.81 -5.06 -1.65
C MET A 1 -6.07 -5.48 -3.09
N ALA A 2 -5.75 -6.70 -3.56
CA ALA A 2 -5.95 -7.07 -4.98
C ALA A 2 -7.41 -6.93 -5.47
N MET A 3 -8.38 -7.32 -4.63
CA MET A 3 -9.81 -7.16 -4.95
C MET A 3 -10.21 -5.70 -5.23
N GLU A 4 -9.60 -4.73 -4.54
CA GLU A 4 -9.92 -3.30 -4.72
C GLU A 4 -9.53 -2.82 -6.13
N LEU A 5 -8.40 -3.32 -6.65
CA LEU A 5 -7.95 -3.03 -8.01
C LEU A 5 -8.70 -3.85 -9.07
N LEU A 6 -8.99 -5.13 -8.81
CA LEU A 6 -9.74 -5.98 -9.72
C LEU A 6 -11.20 -5.52 -9.90
N ALA A 7 -11.80 -4.93 -8.86
CA ALA A 7 -13.15 -4.39 -8.91
C ALA A 7 -13.23 -3.00 -9.56
N ALA A 8 -12.10 -2.31 -9.73
CA ALA A 8 -12.06 -0.92 -10.19
C ALA A 8 -12.79 -0.65 -11.53
N PRO A 9 -12.80 -1.55 -12.53
CA PRO A 9 -13.57 -1.36 -13.77
C PRO A 9 -15.09 -1.42 -13.58
N TYR A 10 -15.57 -1.96 -12.45
CA TYR A 10 -16.99 -2.23 -12.20
C TYR A 10 -17.63 -1.23 -11.23
N LEU A 11 -16.97 -0.10 -10.97
CA LEU A 11 -17.44 0.90 -10.02
C LEU A 11 -18.64 1.72 -10.52
N THR A 12 -18.91 1.70 -11.83
CA THR A 12 -20.00 2.46 -12.44
C THR A 12 -21.35 1.78 -12.28
N SER A 13 -22.42 2.57 -12.22
CA SER A 13 -23.80 2.08 -12.06
C SER A 13 -24.20 1.03 -13.10
N ASP A 14 -23.72 1.19 -14.33
CA ASP A 14 -24.03 0.28 -15.45
C ASP A 14 -23.37 -1.11 -15.28
N ASN A 15 -22.35 -1.19 -14.43
CA ASN A 15 -21.66 -2.42 -14.03
C ASN A 15 -22.09 -2.94 -12.64
N GLY A 16 -23.15 -2.37 -12.05
CA GLY A 16 -23.63 -2.74 -10.71
C GLY A 16 -22.96 -1.99 -9.55
N GLY A 17 -22.13 -0.98 -9.86
CA GLY A 17 -21.54 -0.07 -8.88
C GLY A 17 -22.45 1.12 -8.54
N PHE A 18 -21.87 2.19 -8.01
CA PHE A 18 -22.61 3.35 -7.49
C PHE A 18 -22.22 4.68 -8.15
N TYR A 19 -21.14 4.70 -8.94
CA TYR A 19 -20.59 5.93 -9.51
C TYR A 19 -21.08 6.18 -10.93
N THR A 20 -21.14 7.46 -11.31
CA THR A 20 -21.03 7.86 -12.71
C THR A 20 -19.62 7.59 -13.24
N GLU A 21 -19.42 7.64 -14.57
CA GLU A 21 -18.09 7.45 -15.18
C GLU A 21 -17.05 8.44 -14.61
N ALA A 22 -17.40 9.72 -14.51
CA ALA A 22 -16.51 10.75 -13.97
C ALA A 22 -16.18 10.53 -12.49
N GLU A 23 -17.14 10.08 -11.69
CA GLU A 23 -16.89 9.76 -10.28
C GLU A 23 -16.04 8.51 -10.12
N ALA A 24 -16.22 7.50 -10.97
CA ALA A 24 -15.41 6.29 -10.99
C ALA A 24 -13.96 6.60 -11.40
N ALA A 25 -13.76 7.44 -12.42
CA ALA A 25 -12.44 7.91 -12.84
C ALA A 25 -11.71 8.63 -11.70
N ARG A 26 -12.38 9.59 -11.04
CA ARG A 26 -11.86 10.29 -9.86
C ARG A 26 -11.54 9.34 -8.70
N ALA A 27 -12.43 8.39 -8.42
CA ALA A 27 -12.22 7.41 -7.34
C ALA A 27 -11.01 6.51 -7.62
N ARG A 28 -10.84 6.08 -8.87
CA ARG A 28 -9.68 5.28 -9.31
C ARG A 28 -8.39 6.08 -9.21
N ALA A 29 -8.38 7.33 -9.67
CA ALA A 29 -7.20 8.19 -9.55
C ALA A 29 -6.81 8.40 -8.08
N ASN A 30 -7.77 8.73 -7.21
CA ASN A 30 -7.52 8.88 -5.78
C ASN A 30 -6.99 7.60 -5.12
N HIS A 31 -7.55 6.43 -5.48
CA HIS A 31 -7.10 5.15 -4.95
C HIS A 31 -5.68 4.82 -5.41
N LEU A 32 -5.37 5.02 -6.69
CA LEU A 32 -4.04 4.77 -7.25
C LEU A 32 -2.97 5.69 -6.63
N THR A 33 -3.26 6.98 -6.48
CA THR A 33 -2.39 7.93 -5.77
C THR A 33 -2.20 7.54 -4.30
N SER A 34 -3.25 7.01 -3.65
CA SER A 34 -3.14 6.58 -2.26
C SER A 34 -2.25 5.34 -2.09
N LEU A 35 -2.14 4.46 -3.10
CA LEU A 35 -1.18 3.34 -3.06
C LEU A 35 0.26 3.85 -3.01
N ILE A 36 0.62 4.82 -3.86
CA ILE A 36 1.97 5.40 -3.87
C ILE A 36 2.28 6.04 -2.52
N ARG A 37 1.37 6.88 -2.01
CA ARG A 37 1.52 7.50 -0.69
C ARG A 37 1.62 6.46 0.43
N PHE A 38 0.90 5.35 0.31
CA PHE A 38 0.91 4.29 1.32
C PHE A 38 2.27 3.61 1.46
N TRP A 39 2.98 3.30 0.37
CA TRP A 39 4.33 2.70 0.49
C TRP A 39 5.30 3.60 1.23
N CYS A 40 5.23 4.92 1.01
CA CYS A 40 6.00 5.89 1.77
C CYS A 40 5.65 5.89 3.26
N TYR A 41 4.37 5.91 3.60
CA TYR A 41 3.92 5.87 4.99
C TYR A 41 4.24 4.54 5.68
N MET A 42 4.13 3.41 4.97
CA MET A 42 4.53 2.10 5.45
C MET A 42 6.01 2.09 5.85
N ALA A 43 6.90 2.70 5.05
CA ALA A 43 8.31 2.81 5.37
C ALA A 43 8.58 3.65 6.64
N VAL A 44 7.75 4.65 6.94
CA VAL A 44 7.80 5.38 8.22
C VAL A 44 7.47 4.45 9.39
N VAL A 45 6.35 3.72 9.30
CA VAL A 45 5.88 2.83 10.38
C VAL A 45 6.84 1.68 10.62
N ASP A 46 7.30 1.02 9.55
CA ASP A 46 8.23 -0.11 9.64
C ASP A 46 9.60 0.34 10.18
N GLY A 47 10.15 1.43 9.63
CA GLY A 47 11.40 2.01 10.10
C GLY A 47 11.35 2.45 11.56
N PHE A 48 10.20 2.96 12.02
CA PHE A 48 10.01 3.33 13.41
C PHE A 48 10.01 2.11 14.33
N GLN A 49 9.28 1.05 13.98
CA GLN A 49 9.28 -0.18 14.76
C GLN A 49 10.66 -0.82 14.81
N HIS A 50 11.36 -0.89 13.67
CA HIS A 50 12.76 -1.34 13.65
C HIS A 50 13.65 -0.55 14.62
N TRP A 51 13.52 0.79 14.64
CA TRP A 51 14.26 1.61 15.60
C TRP A 51 13.89 1.31 17.05
N VAL A 52 12.59 1.26 17.39
CA VAL A 52 12.10 0.97 18.74
C VAL A 52 12.70 -0.34 19.28
N TYR A 53 12.65 -1.41 18.49
CA TYR A 53 13.12 -2.73 18.93
C TYR A 53 14.64 -2.90 18.88
N THR A 54 15.37 -2.00 18.21
CA THR A 54 16.85 -2.02 18.18
C THR A 54 17.49 -0.98 19.11
N HIS A 55 16.72 -0.03 19.62
CA HIS A 55 17.14 1.06 20.51
C HIS A 55 16.26 1.14 21.76
N ILE A 56 16.02 -0.01 22.41
CA ILE A 56 15.04 -0.16 23.50
C ILE A 56 15.26 0.84 24.65
N GLU A 57 16.51 1.18 24.99
CA GLU A 57 16.78 2.16 26.04
C GLU A 57 16.35 3.58 25.66
N ASP A 58 16.48 3.96 24.39
CA ASP A 58 15.98 5.23 23.88
C ASP A 58 14.46 5.21 23.73
N ALA A 59 13.89 4.10 23.30
CA ALA A 59 12.45 3.95 23.06
C ALA A 59 11.59 4.00 24.35
N LYS A 60 12.21 3.97 25.53
CA LYS A 60 11.54 4.23 26.83
C LYS A 60 11.18 5.71 27.01
N ASP A 61 11.80 6.59 26.25
CA ASP A 61 11.60 8.03 26.28
C ASP A 61 10.67 8.45 25.12
N ALA A 62 9.48 8.95 25.47
CA ALA A 62 8.48 9.35 24.49
C ALA A 62 8.98 10.47 23.57
N ASP A 63 9.76 11.42 24.08
CA ASP A 63 10.29 12.53 23.28
C ASP A 63 11.27 12.03 22.20
N LYS A 64 12.00 10.94 22.48
CA LYS A 64 12.88 10.30 21.50
C LYS A 64 12.09 9.52 20.45
N CYS A 65 11.00 8.88 20.84
CA CYS A 65 10.06 8.25 19.90
C CYS A 65 9.48 9.29 18.94
N ASP A 66 8.99 10.42 19.46
CA ASP A 66 8.42 11.51 18.67
C ASP A 66 9.46 12.12 17.72
N ALA A 67 10.69 12.33 18.20
CA ALA A 67 11.79 12.80 17.39
C ALA A 67 12.13 11.81 16.26
N LYS A 68 12.18 10.49 16.56
CA LYS A 68 12.48 9.47 15.56
C LYS A 68 11.38 9.36 14.52
N TRP A 69 10.12 9.40 14.95
CA TRP A 69 8.98 9.40 14.04
C TRP A 69 9.03 10.60 13.10
N THR A 70 9.29 11.79 13.64
CA THR A 70 9.44 13.03 12.86
C THR A 70 10.57 12.94 11.83
N GLU A 71 11.72 12.36 12.21
CA GLU A 71 12.86 12.12 11.30
C GLU A 71 12.44 11.23 10.11
N LEU A 72 11.79 10.10 10.40
CA LEU A 72 11.33 9.16 9.38
C LEU A 72 10.24 9.76 8.49
N TRP A 73 9.33 10.54 9.07
CA TRP A 73 8.30 11.24 8.31
C TRP A 73 8.91 12.22 7.31
N LYS A 74 9.87 13.05 7.74
CA LYS A 74 10.54 14.00 6.84
C LYS A 74 11.29 13.30 5.69
N ARG A 75 11.78 12.08 5.93
CA ARG A 75 12.46 11.29 4.90
C ARG A 75 11.50 10.73 3.85
N PHE A 76 10.38 10.13 4.27
CA PHE A 76 9.50 9.37 3.37
C PHE A 76 8.24 10.14 2.95
N MET A 77 7.82 11.15 3.70
CA MET A 77 6.64 11.98 3.46
C MET A 77 7.02 13.47 3.28
N PRO A 78 7.96 13.81 2.37
CA PRO A 78 8.59 15.14 2.34
C PRO A 78 7.70 16.28 1.81
N VAL A 79 6.53 15.97 1.25
CA VAL A 79 5.65 16.94 0.58
C VAL A 79 4.62 17.58 1.50
N GLU A 80 4.47 17.07 2.72
CA GLU A 80 3.48 17.58 3.67
C GLU A 80 4.07 18.68 4.56
N ASP A 81 3.40 19.83 4.63
CA ASP A 81 3.79 20.94 5.50
C ASP A 81 3.13 20.79 6.89
N TRP A 82 3.98 20.64 7.90
CA TRP A 82 3.59 20.52 9.30
C TRP A 82 3.99 21.75 10.13
N THR A 83 4.28 22.88 9.48
CA THR A 83 4.63 24.13 10.16
C THR A 83 3.54 24.54 11.15
N GLY A 84 3.91 24.67 12.43
CA GLY A 84 2.98 24.97 13.52
C GLY A 84 2.21 23.77 14.07
N PHE A 85 2.50 22.55 13.58
CA PHE A 85 1.93 21.28 14.03
C PHE A 85 3.03 20.23 14.33
N GLU A 86 4.21 20.68 14.74
CA GLU A 86 5.37 19.82 14.93
C GLU A 86 5.16 18.81 16.07
N ALA A 87 4.43 19.21 17.13
CA ALA A 87 4.10 18.32 18.24
C ALA A 87 3.11 17.23 17.81
N GLU A 88 2.11 17.58 17.00
CA GLU A 88 1.13 16.65 16.45
C GLU A 88 1.78 15.66 15.47
N LEU A 89 2.75 16.12 14.68
CA LEU A 89 3.56 15.26 13.83
C LEU A 89 4.35 14.26 14.68
N GLY A 90 5.04 14.74 15.71
CA GLY A 90 5.80 13.92 16.65
C GLY A 90 4.94 12.82 17.27
N ALA A 91 3.76 13.15 17.76
CA ALA A 91 2.85 12.21 18.40
C ALA A 91 2.01 11.37 17.41
N TYR A 92 2.18 11.52 16.09
CA TYR A 92 1.28 10.90 15.11
C TYR A 92 1.31 9.37 15.15
N TRP A 93 2.44 8.77 15.51
CA TRP A 93 2.59 7.31 15.63
C TRP A 93 1.62 6.69 16.64
N HIS A 94 1.17 7.44 17.66
CA HIS A 94 0.18 6.97 18.63
C HIS A 94 -1.16 6.59 17.98
N ARG A 95 -1.49 7.16 16.82
CA ARG A 95 -2.72 6.84 16.09
C ARG A 95 -2.64 5.51 15.36
N GLN A 96 -1.44 4.92 15.23
CA GLN A 96 -1.23 3.69 14.49
C GLN A 96 -1.32 2.47 15.42
N LEU A 97 -2.55 1.95 15.56
CA LEU A 97 -2.87 0.79 16.42
C LEU A 97 -1.89 -0.39 16.28
N HIS A 98 -1.51 -0.72 15.05
CA HIS A 98 -0.62 -1.84 14.74
C HIS A 98 0.73 -1.78 15.47
N ILE A 99 1.26 -0.58 15.77
CA ILE A 99 2.52 -0.44 16.52
C ILE A 99 2.37 -1.03 17.94
N PHE A 100 1.18 -0.92 18.53
CA PHE A 100 0.91 -1.34 19.90
C PHE A 100 0.41 -2.79 19.99
N GLU A 101 -0.42 -3.22 19.03
CA GLU A 101 -1.09 -4.52 19.11
C GLU A 101 -0.42 -5.62 18.28
N LEU A 102 0.18 -5.26 17.14
CA LEU A 102 0.67 -6.21 16.13
C LEU A 102 2.04 -5.75 15.59
N PRO A 103 3.11 -5.83 16.40
CA PRO A 103 4.42 -5.36 15.99
C PRO A 103 4.90 -6.01 14.69
N PHE A 104 5.52 -5.22 13.81
CA PHE A 104 6.01 -5.61 12.48
C PHE A 104 4.95 -6.14 11.49
N TYR A 105 3.65 -6.08 11.82
CA TYR A 105 2.61 -6.47 10.87
C TYR A 105 2.42 -5.45 9.73
N TYR A 106 2.74 -4.18 9.97
CA TYR A 106 2.41 -3.11 9.02
C TYR A 106 3.13 -3.21 7.68
N VAL A 107 4.35 -3.78 7.67
CA VAL A 107 5.11 -4.00 6.42
C VAL A 107 4.38 -4.96 5.49
N GLU A 108 3.63 -5.95 6.03
CA GLU A 108 2.89 -6.93 5.25
C GLU A 108 1.86 -6.28 4.30
N TYR A 109 1.26 -5.15 4.70
CA TYR A 109 0.40 -4.38 3.81
C TYR A 109 1.16 -3.83 2.59
N GLY A 110 2.38 -3.32 2.78
CA GLY A 110 3.22 -2.88 1.68
C GLY A 110 3.56 -4.01 0.72
N LEU A 111 3.86 -5.19 1.29
CA LEU A 111 4.15 -6.39 0.53
C LEU A 111 2.93 -6.88 -0.28
N ALA A 112 1.77 -6.92 0.38
CA ALA A 112 0.51 -7.32 -0.21
C ALA A 112 0.04 -6.34 -1.30
N GLN A 113 0.26 -5.03 -1.12
CA GLN A 113 -0.08 -4.01 -2.11
C GLN A 113 0.78 -4.15 -3.37
N LEU A 114 2.07 -4.46 -3.22
CA LEU A 114 2.94 -4.71 -4.37
C LEU A 114 2.53 -5.98 -5.15
N GLY A 115 2.12 -7.04 -4.45
CA GLY A 115 1.49 -8.20 -5.08
C GLY A 115 0.16 -7.87 -5.77
N ALA A 116 -0.67 -7.03 -5.15
CA ALA A 116 -1.94 -6.59 -5.70
C ALA A 116 -1.78 -5.82 -7.03
N VAL A 117 -0.79 -4.94 -7.13
CA VAL A 117 -0.49 -4.20 -8.36
C VAL A 117 -0.01 -5.13 -9.48
N GLN A 118 0.73 -6.20 -9.17
CA GLN A 118 1.08 -7.22 -10.16
C GLN A 118 -0.14 -7.99 -10.67
N ILE A 119 -1.05 -8.39 -9.78
CA ILE A 119 -2.31 -9.07 -10.15
C ILE A 119 -3.16 -8.13 -11.02
N TRP A 120 -3.22 -6.85 -10.66
CA TRP A 120 -3.92 -5.83 -11.44
C TRP A 120 -3.29 -5.62 -12.83
N ARG A 121 -1.96 -5.62 -12.95
CA ARG A 121 -1.26 -5.59 -14.24
C ARG A 121 -1.74 -6.71 -15.16
N ASN A 122 -1.83 -7.94 -14.62
CA ASN A 122 -2.32 -9.09 -15.38
C ASN A 122 -3.78 -8.91 -15.81
N SER A 123 -4.61 -8.31 -14.95
CA SER A 123 -6.03 -8.10 -15.22
C SER A 123 -6.30 -7.10 -16.35
N ARG A 124 -5.35 -6.19 -16.64
CA ARG A 124 -5.43 -5.28 -17.79
C ARG A 124 -5.33 -5.98 -19.14
N SER A 125 -4.68 -7.15 -19.19
CA SER A 125 -4.56 -7.97 -20.40
C SER A 125 -5.62 -9.07 -20.45
N ASP A 126 -5.90 -9.71 -19.32
CA ASP A 126 -6.93 -10.74 -19.18
C ASP A 126 -7.58 -10.66 -17.79
N GLN A 127 -8.68 -9.90 -17.72
CA GLN A 127 -9.42 -9.69 -16.47
C GLN A 127 -9.97 -11.01 -15.91
N ALA A 128 -10.51 -11.88 -16.76
CA ALA A 128 -11.11 -13.14 -16.33
C ALA A 128 -10.03 -14.11 -15.81
N GLY A 129 -8.91 -14.22 -16.53
CA GLY A 129 -7.77 -15.03 -16.12
C GLY A 129 -7.16 -14.55 -14.81
N ALA A 130 -6.93 -13.25 -14.64
CA ALA A 130 -6.39 -12.68 -13.40
C ALA A 130 -7.30 -12.96 -12.19
N VAL A 131 -8.62 -12.83 -12.34
CA VAL A 131 -9.59 -13.16 -11.28
C VAL A 131 -9.59 -14.67 -11.00
N ALA A 132 -9.49 -15.53 -12.01
CA ALA A 132 -9.42 -16.98 -11.84
C ALA A 132 -8.16 -17.41 -11.06
N SER A 133 -7.00 -16.85 -11.41
CA SER A 133 -5.73 -17.08 -10.68
C SER A 133 -5.80 -16.56 -9.25
N TYR A 134 -6.32 -15.35 -9.04
CA TYR A 134 -6.50 -14.79 -7.71
C TYR A 134 -7.41 -15.66 -6.83
N ARG A 135 -8.54 -16.15 -7.36
CA ARG A 135 -9.43 -17.07 -6.64
C ARG A 135 -8.76 -18.41 -6.34
N SER A 136 -7.96 -18.93 -7.27
CA SER A 136 -7.22 -20.18 -7.07
C SER A 136 -6.20 -20.03 -5.94
N ALA A 137 -5.47 -18.91 -5.89
CA ALA A 137 -4.57 -18.60 -4.78
C ALA A 137 -5.34 -18.50 -3.45
N LEU A 138 -6.46 -17.78 -3.39
CA LEU A 138 -7.28 -17.69 -2.17
C LEU A 138 -7.76 -19.06 -1.67
N ALA A 139 -8.07 -19.99 -2.56
CA ALA A 139 -8.51 -21.34 -2.21
C ALA A 139 -7.42 -22.19 -1.53
N LEU A 140 -6.14 -21.85 -1.71
CA LEU A 140 -5.02 -22.52 -1.03
C LEU A 140 -4.97 -22.15 0.46
N GLY A 141 -5.50 -20.99 0.86
CA GLY A 141 -5.43 -20.51 2.24
C GLY A 141 -3.99 -20.54 2.79
N GLY A 142 -3.83 -21.00 4.03
CA GLY A 142 -2.52 -21.13 4.69
C GLY A 142 -1.81 -22.47 4.45
N THR A 143 -2.15 -23.22 3.38
CA THR A 143 -1.55 -24.54 3.10
C THR A 143 -0.27 -24.49 2.29
N VAL A 144 0.09 -23.31 1.77
CA VAL A 144 1.30 -23.06 0.98
C VAL A 144 2.07 -21.87 1.55
N THR A 145 3.34 -21.76 1.18
CA THR A 145 4.17 -20.61 1.58
C THR A 145 3.72 -19.32 0.88
N ILE A 146 4.10 -18.17 1.43
CA ILE A 146 3.77 -16.86 0.83
C ILE A 146 4.27 -16.72 -0.62
N PRO A 147 5.52 -17.11 -0.97
CA PRO A 147 5.97 -17.08 -2.37
C PRO A 147 5.13 -17.95 -3.29
N GLU A 148 4.73 -19.14 -2.85
CA GLU A 148 3.86 -20.05 -3.61
C GLU A 148 2.45 -19.47 -3.78
N LEU A 149 1.92 -18.82 -2.74
CA LEU A 149 0.63 -18.14 -2.78
C LEU A 149 0.62 -16.98 -3.79
N PHE A 150 1.68 -16.18 -3.82
CA PHE A 150 1.85 -15.09 -4.80
C PHE A 150 1.97 -15.68 -6.21
N ALA A 151 2.78 -16.72 -6.40
CA ALA A 151 2.95 -17.39 -7.69
C ALA A 151 1.62 -17.94 -8.22
N ALA A 152 0.80 -18.56 -7.36
CA ALA A 152 -0.53 -19.04 -7.72
C ALA A 152 -1.49 -17.92 -8.18
N ALA A 153 -1.30 -16.69 -7.68
CA ALA A 153 -2.06 -15.52 -8.11
C ALA A 153 -1.51 -14.87 -9.39
N GLY A 154 -0.41 -15.38 -9.94
CA GLY A 154 0.29 -14.77 -11.09
C GLY A 154 1.17 -13.58 -10.70
N ALA A 155 1.59 -13.48 -9.44
CA ALA A 155 2.50 -12.47 -8.93
C ALA A 155 3.82 -13.10 -8.45
N LYS A 156 4.86 -12.28 -8.34
CA LYS A 156 6.12 -12.66 -7.68
C LYS A 156 6.17 -12.02 -6.30
N PHE A 157 6.50 -12.82 -5.28
CA PHE A 157 6.86 -12.28 -3.97
C PHE A 157 8.27 -11.69 -4.05
N ALA A 158 8.35 -10.39 -4.31
CA ALA A 158 9.61 -9.67 -4.49
C ALA A 158 9.50 -8.23 -3.95
N PHE A 159 10.57 -7.79 -3.29
CA PHE A 159 10.73 -6.46 -2.71
C PHE A 159 12.04 -5.84 -3.19
N ASP A 160 12.24 -5.94 -4.49
CA ASP A 160 13.37 -5.34 -5.19
C ASP A 160 12.93 -4.03 -5.86
N GLU A 161 13.90 -3.15 -6.09
CA GLU A 161 13.69 -1.84 -6.72
C GLU A 161 12.98 -1.98 -8.07
N ALA A 162 13.38 -2.96 -8.89
CA ALA A 162 12.78 -3.20 -10.20
C ALA A 162 11.27 -3.49 -10.10
N THR A 163 10.85 -4.38 -9.20
CA THR A 163 9.43 -4.73 -9.02
C THR A 163 8.61 -3.53 -8.55
N LEU A 164 9.18 -2.70 -7.66
CA LEU A 164 8.53 -1.48 -7.20
C LEU A 164 8.44 -0.43 -8.32
N THR A 165 9.51 -0.24 -9.10
CA THR A 165 9.52 0.65 -10.26
C THR A 165 8.43 0.26 -11.25
N ASP A 166 8.34 -1.02 -11.63
CA ASP A 166 7.31 -1.52 -12.55
C ASP A 166 5.88 -1.30 -12.01
N ALA A 167 5.70 -1.35 -10.69
CA ALA A 167 4.42 -1.11 -10.04
C ALA A 167 4.05 0.39 -10.05
N VAL A 168 5.01 1.27 -9.71
CA VAL A 168 4.83 2.73 -9.73
C VAL A 168 4.58 3.22 -11.16
N SER A 169 5.37 2.79 -12.15
CA SER A 169 5.18 3.19 -13.55
C SER A 169 3.79 2.82 -14.07
N LEU A 170 3.31 1.61 -13.75
CA LEU A 170 1.95 1.21 -14.14
C LEU A 170 0.86 2.10 -13.52
N ILE A 171 1.07 2.53 -12.27
CA ILE A 171 0.16 3.44 -11.57
C ILE A 171 0.18 4.81 -12.26
N GLU A 172 1.37 5.39 -12.48
CA GLU A 172 1.56 6.70 -13.11
C GLU A 172 0.97 6.76 -14.52
N GLU A 173 1.28 5.78 -15.39
CA GLU A 173 0.69 5.69 -16.74
C GLU A 173 -0.85 5.63 -16.71
N THR A 174 -1.40 4.96 -15.69
CA THR A 174 -2.85 4.88 -15.53
C THR A 174 -3.45 6.20 -15.05
N LEU A 175 -2.77 6.92 -14.15
CA LEU A 175 -3.17 8.24 -13.70
C LEU A 175 -3.20 9.23 -14.87
N GLU A 176 -2.15 9.24 -15.71
CA GLU A 176 -2.10 10.08 -16.92
C GLU A 176 -3.29 9.83 -17.86
N THR A 177 -3.70 8.56 -18.01
CA THR A 177 -4.85 8.20 -18.82
C THR A 177 -6.18 8.67 -18.20
N LEU A 178 -6.30 8.64 -16.87
CA LEU A 178 -7.51 9.08 -16.17
C LEU A 178 -7.64 10.60 -16.15
N ASP A 179 -6.53 11.35 -16.12
CA ASP A 179 -6.54 12.82 -16.13
C ASP A 179 -6.77 13.41 -17.53
N ALA A 180 -6.52 12.64 -18.59
CA ALA A 180 -6.70 13.06 -19.98
C ALA A 180 -8.17 12.95 -20.49
N ASN A 181 -9.05 12.30 -19.73
CA ASN A 181 -10.46 12.02 -20.10
C ASN A 181 -11.44 12.76 -19.19
#